data_AF-A0A0R2H3H1-F1
#
_entry.id   AF-A0A0R2H3H1-F1
#
_cell.length_a   1.000
_cell.length_b   1.000
_cell.length_c   1.000
_cell.angle_alpha   90.00
_cell.angle_beta   90.00
_cell.angle_gamma   90.00
#
_symmetry.space_group_name_H-M   'P 1'
#
loop_
_entity.id
_entity.type
_entity.pdbx_description
1 polymer ?
#
loop_
_entity_poly.entity_id
_entity_poly.type
_entity_poly.pdbx_seq_one_letter_code
_entity_poly.pdbx_strand_id
1 'polypeptide(L)'
;MNLDEHKQWLADFYAERGWLQLSSSRRLNFLTEEVGELSQAIRRFEFGRDHPGERTQSVKEEKENIVEELADVLDEVFIFCEKFGISPSELMQYSEDKLNGRFKSNAK
;
A
#
# COMPACT_ATOMS: atom_id res chain seq x y z
N MET A 1 14.86 -5.68 8.98
CA MET A 1 13.45 -5.56 9.38
C MET A 1 12.66 -6.56 8.56
N ASN A 2 11.94 -7.48 9.20
CA ASN A 2 10.94 -8.32 8.54
C ASN A 2 9.57 -7.61 8.54
N LEU A 3 8.55 -8.19 7.89
CA LEU A 3 7.24 -7.55 7.75
C LEU A 3 6.49 -7.40 9.08
N ASP A 4 6.61 -8.37 9.98
CA ASP A 4 6.01 -8.31 11.31
C ASP A 4 6.68 -7.23 12.17
N GLU A 5 8.02 -7.12 12.12
CA GLU A 5 8.79 -6.05 12.76
C GLU A 5 8.40 -4.67 12.22
N HIS A 6 8.19 -4.55 10.90
CA HIS A 6 7.77 -3.30 10.28
C HIS A 6 6.36 -2.90 10.69
N LYS A 7 5.39 -3.83 10.62
CA LYS A 7 4.02 -3.61 11.09
C LYS A 7 4.01 -3.14 12.54
N GLN A 8 4.80 -3.78 13.41
CA GLN A 8 4.85 -3.39 14.82
C GLN A 8 5.40 -1.98 14.99
N TRP A 9 6.51 -1.65 14.32
CA TRP A 9 7.07 -0.29 14.35
C TRP A 9 6.06 0.75 13.84
N LEU A 10 5.33 0.44 12.76
CA LEU A 10 4.31 1.31 12.18
C LEU A 10 3.13 1.50 13.14
N ALA A 11 2.65 0.41 13.74
CA ALA A 11 1.60 0.44 14.73
C ALA A 11 1.99 1.33 15.91
N ASP A 12 3.19 1.16 16.46
CA ASP A 12 3.70 1.98 17.56
C ASP A 12 3.78 3.46 17.16
N PHE A 13 4.32 3.77 15.98
CA PHE A 13 4.41 5.13 15.45
C PHE A 13 3.02 5.79 15.31
N TYR A 14 2.02 5.05 14.82
CA TYR A 14 0.66 5.53 14.61
C TYR A 14 -0.14 5.59 15.92
N ALA A 15 0.19 4.75 16.90
CA ALA A 15 -0.41 4.74 18.23
C ALA A 15 -0.09 6.03 18.99
N GLU A 16 1.18 6.45 18.99
CA GLU A 16 1.66 7.67 19.64
C GLU A 16 0.92 8.93 19.15
N ARG A 17 0.43 8.91 17.91
CA ARG A 17 -0.29 10.02 17.26
C ARG A 17 -1.80 9.92 17.41
N GLY A 18 -2.31 8.90 18.10
CA GLY A 18 -3.74 8.63 18.24
C GLY A 18 -4.41 8.18 16.95
N TRP A 19 -3.65 7.94 15.88
CA TRP A 19 -4.21 7.65 14.57
C TRP A 19 -4.76 6.21 14.53
N LEU A 20 -4.21 5.26 15.29
CA LEU A 20 -4.80 3.90 15.38
C LEU A 20 -6.23 3.90 15.90
N GLN A 21 -6.63 4.93 16.66
CA GLN A 21 -7.98 5.06 17.23
C GLN A 21 -9.04 5.50 16.21
N LEU A 22 -8.62 5.92 15.01
CA LEU A 22 -9.55 6.25 13.94
C LEU A 22 -10.36 5.01 13.54
N SER A 23 -11.64 5.22 13.20
CA SER A 23 -12.53 4.16 12.76
C SER A 23 -12.00 3.50 11.49
N SER A 24 -12.29 2.21 11.30
CA SER A 24 -11.88 1.49 10.09
C SER A 24 -12.42 2.15 8.81
N SER A 25 -13.60 2.78 8.87
CA SER A 25 -14.13 3.57 7.74
C SER A 25 -13.28 4.80 7.39
N ARG A 26 -12.72 5.49 8.38
CA ARG A 26 -11.81 6.62 8.15
C ARG A 26 -10.48 6.15 7.58
N ARG A 27 -9.96 5.03 8.07
CA ARG A 27 -8.75 4.39 7.52
C ARG A 27 -8.94 3.93 6.07
N LEU A 28 -10.12 3.46 5.74
CA LEU A 28 -10.42 3.06 4.37
C LEU A 28 -10.39 4.26 3.41
N ASN A 29 -10.72 5.47 3.89
CA ASN A 29 -10.56 6.68 3.09
C ASN A 29 -9.09 6.95 2.78
N PHE A 30 -8.19 6.89 3.78
CA PHE A 30 -6.76 7.05 3.56
C PHE A 30 -6.23 6.01 2.57
N LEU A 31 -6.54 4.73 2.76
CA LEU A 31 -6.16 3.71 1.78
C LEU A 31 -6.65 4.04 0.35
N THR A 32 -7.84 4.63 0.22
CA THR A 32 -8.37 5.03 -1.09
C THR A 32 -7.64 6.26 -1.65
N GLU A 33 -7.25 7.19 -0.78
CA GLU A 33 -6.41 8.36 -1.10
C GLU A 33 -5.05 7.88 -1.61
N GLU A 34 -4.33 7.02 -0.88
CA GLU A 34 -3.02 6.49 -1.29
C GLU A 34 -3.09 5.70 -2.61
N VAL A 35 -4.16 4.92 -2.83
CA VAL A 35 -4.38 4.25 -4.13
C VAL A 35 -4.60 5.26 -5.26
N GLY A 36 -5.25 6.40 -4.96
CA GLY A 36 -5.43 7.50 -5.91
C GLY A 36 -4.11 8.18 -6.26
N GLU A 37 -3.25 8.42 -5.28
CA GLU A 37 -1.91 9.00 -5.46
C GLU A 37 -1.00 8.02 -6.24
N LEU A 38 -1.01 6.73 -5.89
CA LEU A 38 -0.35 5.66 -6.66
C LEU A 38 -0.82 5.63 -8.12
N SER A 39 -2.13 5.74 -8.36
CA SER A 39 -2.68 5.79 -9.71
C SER A 39 -2.15 6.99 -10.49
N GLN A 40 -2.05 8.15 -9.84
CA GLN A 40 -1.48 9.35 -10.43
C GLN A 40 0.00 9.17 -10.76
N ALA A 41 0.79 8.60 -9.85
CA ALA A 41 2.22 8.36 -10.01
C ALA A 41 2.51 7.41 -11.19
N ILE A 42 1.81 6.27 -11.25
CA ILE A 42 1.93 5.31 -12.36
C ILE A 42 1.54 5.97 -13.68
N ARG A 43 0.41 6.69 -13.72
CA ARG A 43 -0.05 7.35 -14.95
C ARG A 43 0.98 8.37 -15.44
N ARG A 44 1.56 9.17 -14.54
CA ARG A 44 2.60 10.13 -14.89
C ARG A 44 3.82 9.42 -15.49
N PHE A 45 4.30 8.36 -14.87
CA PHE A 45 5.46 7.60 -15.35
C PHE A 45 5.22 6.92 -16.71
N GLU A 46 4.04 6.33 -16.91
CA GLU A 46 3.75 5.55 -18.13
C GLU A 46 3.35 6.43 -19.33
N PHE A 47 2.58 7.49 -19.08
CA PHE A 47 1.95 8.28 -20.15
C PHE A 47 2.37 9.75 -20.14
N GLY A 48 3.13 10.18 -19.14
CA GLY A 48 3.38 11.59 -18.88
C GLY A 48 2.16 12.31 -18.30
N ARG A 49 2.34 13.59 -17.96
CA ARG A 49 1.26 14.49 -17.59
C ARG A 49 1.44 15.82 -18.31
N ASP A 50 0.50 16.11 -19.20
CA ASP A 50 0.46 17.39 -19.92
C ASP A 50 -0.40 18.39 -19.14
N HIS A 51 0.14 18.92 -18.04
CA HIS A 51 -0.51 19.95 -17.24
C HIS A 51 0.27 21.27 -17.30
N PRO A 52 -0.34 22.37 -17.77
CA PRO A 52 0.31 23.67 -17.79
C PRO A 52 0.76 24.09 -16.38
N GLY A 53 2.07 24.22 -16.19
CA GLY A 53 2.68 24.63 -14.92
C GLY A 53 3.29 23.50 -14.09
N GLU A 54 3.18 22.24 -14.50
CA GLU A 54 3.91 21.16 -13.83
C GLU A 54 5.38 21.14 -14.24
N ARG A 55 6.24 20.99 -13.22
CA ARG A 55 7.67 20.75 -13.42
C ARG A 55 7.85 19.37 -14.08
N THR A 56 8.68 19.32 -15.12
CA THR A 56 9.16 18.05 -15.67
C THR A 56 10.01 17.33 -14.63
N GLN A 57 9.59 16.12 -14.24
CA GLN A 57 10.35 15.22 -13.39
C GLN A 57 11.26 14.34 -14.25
N SER A 58 12.38 13.91 -13.66
CA SER A 58 13.20 12.86 -14.24
C SER A 58 12.56 11.49 -14.02
N VAL A 59 12.89 10.53 -14.88
CA VAL A 59 12.49 9.11 -14.74
C VAL A 59 12.83 8.55 -13.35
N LYS A 60 13.91 9.05 -12.73
CA LYS A 60 14.29 8.66 -11.38
C LYS A 60 13.30 9.21 -10.35
N GLU A 61 13.00 10.51 -10.39
CA GLU A 61 12.03 11.15 -9.50
C GLU A 61 10.63 10.52 -9.63
N GLU A 62 10.20 10.17 -10.84
CA GLU A 62 8.90 9.49 -11.04
C GLU A 62 8.87 8.08 -10.46
N LYS A 63 9.96 7.32 -10.54
CA LYS A 63 10.06 6.01 -9.88
C LYS A 63 10.12 6.13 -8.37
N GLU A 64 10.81 7.13 -7.83
CA GLU A 64 10.84 7.41 -6.40
C GLU A 64 9.42 7.72 -5.90
N ASN A 65 8.64 8.51 -6.66
CA ASN A 65 7.24 8.76 -6.35
C ASN A 65 6.42 7.47 -6.33
N ILE A 66 6.55 6.58 -7.33
CA ILE A 66 5.83 5.29 -7.32
C ILE A 66 6.18 4.46 -6.08
N VAL A 67 7.45 4.46 -5.66
CA VAL A 67 7.90 3.73 -4.46
C VAL A 67 7.28 4.32 -3.19
N GLU A 68 7.22 5.65 -3.10
CA GLU A 68 6.54 6.36 -2.00
C GLU A 68 5.07 5.95 -1.92
N GLU A 69 4.31 6.10 -3.00
CA GLU A 69 2.87 5.75 -2.97
C GLU A 69 2.61 4.26 -2.71
N LEU A 70 3.50 3.37 -3.17
CA LEU A 70 3.40 1.94 -2.85
C LEU A 70 3.66 1.67 -1.36
N ALA A 71 4.57 2.41 -0.74
CA ALA A 71 4.83 2.32 0.69
C ALA A 71 3.62 2.83 1.49
N ASP A 72 3.00 3.94 1.09
CA ASP A 72 1.83 4.49 1.77
C ASP A 72 0.61 3.54 1.68
N VAL A 73 0.39 2.92 0.52
CA VAL A 73 -0.61 1.84 0.37
C VAL A 73 -0.29 0.65 1.27
N LEU A 74 0.98 0.25 1.36
CA LEU A 74 1.40 -0.86 2.22
C LEU A 74 1.18 -0.54 3.70
N ASP A 75 1.49 0.69 4.12
CA ASP A 75 1.32 1.15 5.50
C ASP A 75 -0.15 1.09 5.92
N GLU A 76 -1.08 1.59 5.09
CA GLU A 76 -2.51 1.48 5.40
C GLU A 76 -3.00 0.02 5.43
N VAL A 77 -2.47 -0.88 4.59
CA VAL A 77 -2.72 -2.34 4.70
C VAL A 77 -2.24 -2.88 6.04
N PHE A 78 -1.05 -2.49 6.50
CA PHE A 78 -0.49 -2.91 7.79
C PHE A 78 -1.26 -2.37 8.99
N ILE A 79 -1.80 -1.16 8.89
CA ILE A 79 -2.72 -0.62 9.89
C ILE A 79 -3.98 -1.47 9.97
N PHE A 80 -4.54 -1.92 8.84
CA PHE A 80 -5.67 -2.85 8.89
C PHE A 80 -5.30 -4.22 9.47
N CYS A 81 -4.11 -4.73 9.16
CA CYS A 81 -3.58 -5.94 9.80
C CYS A 81 -3.57 -5.79 11.33
N GLU A 82 -3.05 -4.67 11.85
CA GLU A 82 -3.05 -4.38 13.29
C GLU A 82 -4.47 -4.30 13.85
N LYS A 83 -5.37 -3.54 13.21
CA LYS A 83 -6.75 -3.35 13.70
C LYS A 83 -7.56 -4.64 13.77
N PHE A 84 -7.25 -5.63 12.93
CA PHE A 84 -7.98 -6.89 12.85
C PHE A 84 -7.21 -8.08 13.41
N GLY A 85 -6.02 -7.86 13.98
CA GLY A 85 -5.21 -8.94 14.55
C GLY A 85 -4.69 -9.93 13.51
N ILE A 86 -4.42 -9.47 12.30
CA ILE A 86 -3.91 -10.26 11.17
C ILE A 86 -2.39 -10.04 11.07
N SER A 87 -1.63 -11.10 10.85
CA SER A 87 -0.20 -10.96 10.55
C SER A 87 0.04 -10.72 9.05
N PRO A 88 1.04 -9.91 8.64
CA PRO A 88 1.41 -9.77 7.23
C PRO A 88 1.75 -11.13 6.59
N SER A 89 2.41 -12.01 7.36
CA SER A 89 2.74 -13.38 6.94
C SER A 89 1.49 -14.21 6.61
N GLU A 90 0.43 -14.11 7.43
CA GLU A 90 -0.87 -14.75 7.16
C GLU A 90 -1.52 -14.20 5.87
N LEU A 91 -1.49 -12.88 5.66
CA LEU A 91 -2.04 -12.25 4.46
C LEU A 91 -1.33 -12.72 3.18
N MET A 92 0.00 -12.82 3.23
CA MET A 92 0.81 -13.31 2.12
C MET A 92 0.53 -14.78 1.80
N GLN A 93 0.54 -15.63 2.83
CA GLN A 93 0.27 -17.07 2.66
C GLN A 93 -1.12 -17.28 2.05
N TYR A 94 -2.13 -16.57 2.53
CA TYR A 94 -3.48 -16.63 1.98
C TYR A 94 -3.53 -16.24 0.51
N SER A 95 -2.81 -15.18 0.11
CA SER A 95 -2.73 -14.73 -1.29
C SER A 95 -2.12 -15.81 -2.18
N GLU A 96 -0.98 -16.38 -1.76
CA GLU A 96 -0.28 -17.43 -2.50
C GLU A 96 -1.13 -18.70 -2.64
N ASP A 97 -1.72 -19.19 -1.54
CA ASP A 97 -2.57 -20.37 -1.53
C ASP A 97 -3.78 -20.21 -2.46
N LYS A 98 -4.40 -19.03 -2.44
CA LYS A 98 -5.53 -18.69 -3.30
C LYS A 98 -5.15 -18.70 -4.78
N LEU A 99 -4.00 -18.15 -5.15
CA LEU A 99 -3.52 -18.16 -6.53
C LEU A 99 -3.15 -19.58 -6.97
N ASN A 100 -2.39 -20.31 -6.16
CA ASN A 100 -2.02 -21.70 -6.43
C ASN A 100 -3.25 -22.61 -6.56
N GLY A 101 -4.28 -22.42 -5.73
CA GLY A 101 -5.54 -23.15 -5.82
C GLY A 101 -6.30 -22.90 -7.13
N ARG A 102 -6.31 -21.66 -7.62
CA ARG A 102 -6.96 -21.27 -8.90
C ARG A 102 -6.27 -21.88 -10.12
N PHE A 103 -4.95 -22.03 -10.09
CA PHE A 103 -4.22 -22.55 -11.25
C PHE A 103 -4.00 -24.07 -11.21
N LYS A 104 -4.08 -24.73 -10.05
CA LYS A 104 -4.16 -26.20 -9.97
C LYS A 104 -5.44 -26.78 -10.57
N SER A 105 -6.53 -26.00 -10.60
CA SER A 105 -7.82 -26.40 -11.17
C SER A 105 -7.91 -26.19 -12.70
N ASN A 106 -6.98 -25.43 -13.29
CA ASN A 106 -6.91 -25.16 -14.74
C ASN A 106 -5.89 -26.02 -15.49
N ALA A 107 -5.23 -26.97 -14.81
CA ALA A 107 -4.43 -28.00 -15.46
C ALA A 107 -5.37 -29.17 -15.87
N LYS A 108 -6.06 -29.01 -17.00
CA LYS A 108 -6.71 -30.10 -17.75
C LYS A 108 -6.32 -30.02 -19.21
#